data_AF-A0A7W7NVJ2-F1
#
_entry.id   AF-A0A7W7NVJ2-F1
#
_cell.length_a   1.000
_cell.length_b   1.000
_cell.length_c   1.000
_cell.angle_alpha   90.00
_cell.angle_beta   90.00
_cell.angle_gamma   90.00
#
_symmetry.space_group_name_H-M   'P 1'
#
loop_
_entity.id
_entity.type
_entity.pdbx_description
1 polymer ?
#
loop_
_entity_poly.entity_id
_entity_poly.type
_entity_poly.pdbx_seq_one_letter_code
_entity_poly.pdbx_strand_id
1 'polypeptide(L)' 'MRGSLTRFSALMQEPDPANARRAAREAWHSHGLILINPEWLNGWADRCQAELLAEKCHGKRKVQS' A
#
# COMPACT_ATOMS: atom_id res chain seq x y z
N MET A 1 28.98 18.50 11.91
CA MET A 1 29.24 17.59 10.77
C MET A 1 27.90 17.13 10.19
N ARG A 2 27.57 17.51 8.95
CA ARG A 2 26.40 16.99 8.22
C ARG A 2 26.89 15.82 7.37
N GLY A 3 26.59 14.58 7.78
CA GLY A 3 27.03 13.38 7.06
C GLY A 3 26.31 13.24 5.71
N SER A 4 27.02 12.70 4.71
CA SER A 4 26.53 12.41 3.35
C SER A 4 25.19 11.63 3.32
N LEU A 5 24.90 10.89 4.39
CA LEU A 5 23.69 10.08 4.53
C LEU A 5 22.43 10.85 5.01
N THR A 6 22.56 12.12 5.39
CA THR A 6 21.41 12.91 5.89
C THR A 6 20.29 13.05 4.83
N ARG A 7 20.62 13.00 3.52
CA ARG A 7 19.62 13.03 2.44
C ARG A 7 18.82 11.74 2.28
N PHE A 8 19.31 10.61 2.80
CA PHE A 8 18.65 9.32 2.72
C PHE A 8 17.89 8.95 4.00
N SER A 9 17.83 9.84 5.00
CA SER A 9 17.15 9.54 6.27
C SER A 9 15.66 9.26 6.10
N ALA A 10 15.00 9.87 5.11
CA ALA A 10 13.61 9.60 4.77
C ALA A 10 13.37 8.18 4.23
N LEU A 11 14.42 7.52 3.71
CA LEU A 11 14.37 6.14 3.21
C LEU A 11 14.67 5.10 4.29
N MET A 12 15.07 5.54 5.50
CA MET A 12 15.24 4.68 6.67
C MET A 12 14.01 4.70 7.59
N GLN A 13 12.83 5.08 7.07
CA GLN A 13 11.59 4.90 7.83
C GLN A 13 11.19 3.44 7.80
N GLU A 14 11.02 2.86 8.99
CA GLU A 14 10.33 1.59 9.15
C GLU A 14 8.95 1.65 8.51
N PRO A 15 8.47 0.54 7.93
CA PRO A 15 7.12 0.48 7.38
C PRO A 15 6.11 0.85 8.47
N ASP A 16 5.42 1.98 8.29
CA ASP A 16 4.37 2.46 9.19
C ASP A 16 2.98 2.10 8.63
N PRO A 17 2.38 0.99 9.09
CA PRO A 17 1.07 0.56 8.61
C PRO A 17 -0.06 1.51 9.01
N ALA A 18 0.11 2.32 10.07
CA ALA A 18 -0.90 3.29 10.49
C ALA A 18 -0.92 4.48 9.52
N ASN A 19 0.26 4.99 9.15
CA ASN A 19 0.36 6.05 8.16
C ASN A 19 -0.12 5.60 6.78
N ALA A 20 0.16 4.36 6.37
CA ALA A 20 -0.35 3.79 5.12
C ALA A 20 -1.89 3.76 5.08
N ARG A 21 -2.55 3.32 6.16
CA ARG A 21 -4.02 3.34 6.24
C ARG A 21 -4.58 4.76 6.21
N ARG A 22 -3.92 5.71 6.88
CA ARG A 22 -4.33 7.12 6.87
C ARG A 22 -4.26 7.70 5.45
N ALA A 23 -3.16 7.47 4.74
CA ALA A 23 -3.00 7.94 3.36
C ALA A 23 -4.02 7.29 2.41
N ALA A 24 -4.30 5.99 2.56
CA ALA A 24 -5.33 5.31 1.79
C ALA A 24 -6.74 5.90 2.04
N ARG A 25 -7.05 6.23 3.29
CA ARG A 25 -8.30 6.92 3.66
C ARG A 25 -8.39 8.31 3.04
N GLU A 26 -7.31 9.08 3.09
CA GLU A 26 -7.26 10.41 2.47
C GLU A 26 -7.44 10.34 0.95
N ALA A 27 -6.77 9.41 0.28
CA ALA A 27 -6.90 9.20 -1.16
C ALA A 27 -8.35 8.88 -1.58
N TRP A 28 -9.05 8.07 -0.77
CA TRP A 28 -10.47 7.78 -0.98
C TRP A 28 -11.34 9.03 -0.88
N HIS A 29 -11.19 9.81 0.20
CA HIS A 29 -12.04 10.97 0.43
C HIS A 29 -11.73 12.15 -0.51
N SER A 30 -10.47 12.35 -0.86
CA SER A 30 -10.03 13.52 -1.63
C SER A 30 -10.06 13.29 -3.14
N HIS A 31 -9.83 12.05 -3.60
CA HIS A 31 -9.63 11.76 -5.02
C HIS A 31 -10.50 10.61 -5.54
N GLY A 32 -11.28 9.95 -4.68
CA GLY A 32 -12.06 8.77 -5.05
C GLY A 32 -11.18 7.56 -5.42
N LEU A 33 -9.88 7.60 -5.08
CA LEU A 33 -8.95 6.51 -5.35
C LEU A 33 -9.05 5.46 -4.25
N ILE A 34 -9.06 4.19 -4.65
CA ILE A 34 -9.15 3.06 -3.73
C ILE A 34 -7.78 2.41 -3.62
N LEU A 35 -7.18 2.47 -2.42
CA LEU A 35 -6.00 1.70 -2.06
C LEU A 35 -6.38 0.69 -0.99
N ILE A 36 -6.18 -0.60 -1.29
CA ILE A 36 -6.50 -1.69 -0.37
C ILE A 36 -5.27 -2.59 -0.27
N ASN A 37 -4.74 -2.73 0.94
CA ASN A 37 -3.86 -3.85 1.25
C ASN A 37 -4.76 -5.05 1.65
N PRO A 38 -4.64 -6.23 0.99
CA PRO A 38 -5.44 -7.40 1.33
C PRO A 38 -5.39 -7.80 2.81
N GLU A 39 -4.28 -7.51 3.51
CA GLU A 39 -4.14 -7.80 4.95
C GLU A 39 -5.12 -7.01 5.83
N TRP A 40 -5.65 -5.89 5.34
CA TRP A 40 -6.63 -5.07 6.07
C TRP A 40 -8.03 -5.67 6.04
N LEU A 41 -8.29 -6.60 5.12
CA LEU A 41 -9.57 -7.28 4.98
C LEU A 41 -9.58 -8.52 5.87
N ASN A 42 -10.60 -8.70 6.70
CA ASN A 42 -10.69 -9.84 7.60
C ASN A 42 -11.31 -11.08 6.93
N GLY A 43 -12.18 -10.86 5.94
CA GLY A 43 -12.86 -11.93 5.20
C GLY A 43 -12.01 -12.48 4.06
N TRP A 44 -12.00 -13.81 3.91
CA TRP A 44 -11.36 -14.47 2.77
C TRP A 44 -11.98 -14.03 1.43
N ALA A 45 -13.30 -13.96 1.35
CA ALA A 45 -14.00 -13.56 0.12
C ALA A 45 -13.62 -12.13 -0.33
N ASP A 46 -13.55 -11.20 0.61
CA ASP A 46 -13.18 -9.81 0.32
C ASP A 46 -11.75 -9.71 -0.20
N ARG A 47 -10.82 -10.48 0.38
CA ARG A 47 -9.43 -10.57 -0.09
C ARG A 47 -9.37 -11.08 -1.53
N CYS A 48 -10.03 -12.19 -1.81
CA CYS A 48 -10.05 -12.76 -3.16
C CYS A 48 -10.69 -11.81 -4.18
N GLN A 49 -11.75 -11.10 -3.80
CA GLN A 49 -12.38 -10.12 -4.67
C GLN A 49 -11.44 -8.94 -4.96
N ALA A 50 -10.75 -8.41 -3.95
CA ALA A 50 -9.79 -7.32 -4.12
C ALA A 50 -8.63 -7.74 -5.04
N GLU A 51 -8.09 -8.94 -4.83
CA GLU A 51 -7.03 -9.50 -5.69
C GLU A 51 -7.50 -9.70 -7.13
N LEU A 52 -8.71 -10.23 -7.33
CA LEU A 52 -9.28 -10.43 -8.67
C LEU A 52 -9.46 -9.11 -9.41
N LEU A 53 -9.93 -8.06 -8.73
CA LEU A 53 -10.05 -6.73 -9.31
C LEU A 53 -8.68 -6.14 -9.67
N ALA A 54 -7.70 -6.29 -8.78
CA ALA A 54 -6.33 -5.85 -9.05
C ALA A 54 -5.73 -6.58 -10.27
N GLU A 55 -5.92 -7.89 -10.37
CA GLU A 55 -5.45 -8.67 -11.51
C GLU A 55 -6.13 -8.26 -12.83
N LYS A 56 -7.42 -7.92 -12.80
CA LYS A 56 -8.13 -7.42 -13.98
C LYS A 56 -7.61 -6.06 -14.43
N CYS A 57 -7.31 -5.16 -13.50
CA CYS A 57 -6.88 -3.80 -13.81
C CYS A 57 -5.38 -3.71 -14.16
N HIS A 58 -4.55 -4.56 -13.56
CA HIS A 58 -3.09 -4.41 -13.59
C HIS A 58 -2.35 -5.65 -14.11
N GLY A 59 -3.07 -6.72 -14.42
CA GLY A 59 -2.49 -8.02 -14.77
C GLY A 59 -2.05 -8.83 -13.55
N LYS A 60 -1.55 -10.05 -13.80
CA LYS A 60 -1.13 -10.98 -12.74
C LYS A 60 -0.02 -10.40 -11.88
N ARG A 61 -0.15 -10.57 -10.55
CA ARG A 61 0.91 -10.18 -9.61
C ARG A 61 2.17 -10.98 -9.91
N LYS A 62 3.31 -10.30 -10.03
CA LYS A 62 4.61 -10.97 -10.13
C LYS A 62 4.91 -11.63 -8.79
N VAL A 63 4.87 -12.96 -8.75
CA VAL A 63 5.43 -13.71 -7.62
C VAL A 63 6.94 -13.52 -7.70
N GLN A 64 7.53 -12.82 -6.75
CA GLN A 64 9.00 -12.76 -6.62
C GLN A 64 9.44 -14.14 -6.13
N SER A 65 9.98 -14.94 -7.05
CA SER A 65 10.70 -16.19 -6.77
C SER A 65 12.13 -15.91 -6.33
#